data_AF-A0A9Y2E7A2-F1
#
_entry.id   AF-A0A9Y2E7A2-F1
#
_cell.length_a   1.000
_cell.length_b   1.000
_cell.length_c   1.000
_cell.angle_alpha   90.00
_cell.angle_beta   90.00
_cell.angle_gamma   90.00
#
_symmetry.space_group_name_H-M   'P 1'
#
loop_
_entity.id
_entity.type
_entity.pdbx_description
1 polymer ?
#
loop_
_entity_poly.entity_id
_entity_poly.type
_entity_poly.pdbx_seq_one_letter_code
_entity_poly.pdbx_strand_id
1 'polypeptide(L)'
;MPGEKNTEACGRCSMSTVVDAARDDDDGDGDGDRNPFADERIEVDRSELARVSPAVLLASLSERLDAVAYRLTYGRGDERRPD
;
A
#
# COMPACT_ATOMS: atom_id res chain seq x y z
N MET A 1 -21.18 -28.54 -0.18
CA MET A 1 -21.34 -27.37 0.71
C MET A 1 -20.40 -26.29 0.19
N PRO A 2 -20.88 -25.14 -0.29
CA PRO A 2 -20.00 -24.07 -0.74
C PRO A 2 -19.21 -23.52 0.46
N GLY A 3 -17.89 -23.38 0.30
CA GLY A 3 -16.95 -23.00 1.36
C GLY A 3 -17.32 -21.70 2.07
N GLU A 4 -17.16 -21.70 3.39
CA GLU A 4 -17.36 -20.54 4.25
C GLU A 4 -16.38 -19.42 3.86
N LYS A 5 -16.91 -18.22 3.59
CA LYS A 5 -16.12 -17.04 3.22
C LYS A 5 -15.60 -16.40 4.50
N ASN A 6 -14.32 -16.58 4.80
CA ASN A 6 -13.67 -16.04 6.00
C ASN A 6 -13.51 -14.51 5.90
N THR A 7 -14.52 -13.77 6.36
CA THR A 7 -14.53 -12.29 6.41
C THR A 7 -14.55 -11.85 7.86
N GLU A 8 -13.58 -11.04 8.26
CA GLU A 8 -13.55 -10.45 9.60
C GLU A 8 -14.04 -9.00 9.56
N ALA A 9 -14.91 -8.65 10.51
CA ALA A 9 -15.51 -7.32 10.62
C ALA A 9 -15.13 -6.67 11.95
N CYS A 10 -14.55 -5.47 11.90
CA CYS A 10 -14.31 -4.66 13.09
C CYS A 10 -15.61 -3.93 13.47
N GLY A 11 -16.28 -4.41 14.52
CA GLY A 11 -17.57 -3.86 14.99
C GLY A 11 -17.54 -2.39 15.42
N ARG A 12 -16.37 -1.75 15.52
CA ARG A 12 -16.21 -0.35 15.94
C ARG A 12 -16.24 0.66 14.79
N CYS A 13 -15.79 0.27 13.60
CA CYS A 13 -15.73 1.14 12.43
C CYS A 13 -16.50 0.58 11.23
N SER A 14 -17.21 -0.54 11.41
CA SER A 14 -17.97 -1.24 10.37
C SER A 14 -17.15 -1.59 9.13
N MET A 15 -15.82 -1.66 9.27
CA MET A 15 -14.93 -2.09 8.21
C MET A 15 -14.88 -3.62 8.20
N SER A 16 -15.09 -4.21 7.03
CA SER A 16 -14.88 -5.63 6.78
C SER A 16 -13.61 -5.85 5.93
N THR A 17 -12.91 -6.94 6.22
CA THR A 17 -11.71 -7.37 5.46
C THR A 17 -11.82 -8.86 5.16
N VAL A 18 -11.29 -9.29 4.00
CA VAL A 18 -11.28 -10.69 3.58
C VAL A 18 -9.93 -11.28 3.99
N VAL A 19 -9.92 -12.20 4.97
CA VAL A 19 -8.69 -12.77 5.55
C VAL A 19 -8.19 -13.97 4.76
N ASP A 20 -9.10 -14.65 4.05
CA ASP A 20 -8.81 -15.81 3.19
C ASP A 20 -7.72 -15.52 2.15
N ALA A 21 -7.69 -14.30 1.61
CA ALA A 21 -6.73 -13.87 0.59
C ALA A 21 -5.29 -13.66 1.11
N ALA A 22 -5.04 -13.80 2.41
CA ALA A 22 -3.74 -13.57 3.03
C ALA A 22 -3.19 -14.79 3.79
N ARG A 23 -3.85 -15.95 3.71
CA ARG A 23 -3.34 -17.18 4.32
C ARG A 23 -2.40 -17.87 3.35
N ASP A 24 -1.19 -18.16 3.84
CA ASP A 24 -0.25 -19.08 3.21
C ASP A 24 -0.72 -20.51 3.57
N ASP A 25 -0.94 -21.35 2.56
CA ASP A 25 -1.36 -22.76 2.72
C ASP A 25 -0.31 -23.58 3.50
N ASP A 26 -0.49 -23.73 4.82
CA ASP A 26 0.23 -24.71 5.66
C ASP A 26 -0.68 -25.88 6.09
N ASP A 27 -1.68 -26.24 5.29
CA ASP A 27 -2.46 -27.47 5.56
C ASP A 27 -2.94 -28.07 4.23
N GLY A 28 -2.48 -29.30 3.97
CA GLY A 28 -2.53 -29.95 2.65
C GLY A 28 -3.90 -30.06 1.96
N ASP A 29 -3.78 -30.12 0.63
CA ASP A 29 -4.78 -30.55 -0.36
C ASP A 29 -5.84 -29.50 -0.76
N GLY A 30 -5.44 -28.54 -1.62
CA GLY A 30 -6.36 -27.75 -2.44
C GLY A 30 -5.84 -26.37 -2.86
N ASP A 31 -5.54 -26.19 -4.15
CA ASP A 31 -5.32 -24.90 -4.83
C ASP A 31 -4.29 -23.92 -4.20
N GLY A 32 -3.04 -24.37 -4.05
CA GLY A 32 -1.88 -23.54 -3.64
C GLY A 32 -1.41 -22.47 -4.65
N ASP A 33 -2.32 -21.76 -5.32
CA ASP A 33 -2.05 -20.76 -6.36
C ASP A 33 -2.80 -19.42 -6.16
N ARG A 34 -3.40 -19.19 -4.99
CA ARG A 34 -4.20 -17.97 -4.73
C ARG A 34 -3.64 -17.09 -3.61
N ASN A 35 -2.33 -17.00 -3.49
CA ASN A 35 -1.73 -15.90 -2.75
C ASN A 35 -1.56 -14.70 -3.72
N PRO A 36 -2.37 -13.63 -3.63
CA PRO A 36 -2.27 -12.45 -4.51
C PRO A 36 -0.98 -11.64 -4.32
N PHE A 37 -0.14 -12.04 -3.35
CA PHE A 37 1.18 -11.49 -3.08
C PHE A 37 2.31 -12.50 -3.36
N ALA A 38 2.01 -13.73 -3.82
CA ALA A 38 3.03 -14.71 -4.17
C ALA A 38 3.55 -14.51 -5.60
N ASP A 39 4.85 -14.78 -5.76
CA ASP A 39 5.70 -14.79 -6.97
C ASP A 39 5.74 -13.52 -7.85
N GLU A 40 4.64 -12.83 -8.09
CA GLU A 40 4.59 -11.62 -8.91
C GLU A 40 4.74 -10.36 -8.06
N ARG A 41 5.90 -9.70 -8.22
CA ARG A 41 6.23 -8.40 -7.63
C ARG A 41 5.07 -7.41 -7.79
N ILE A 42 4.36 -7.13 -6.70
CA ILE A 42 3.46 -5.98 -6.60
C ILE A 42 4.20 -4.63 -6.66
N GLU A 43 5.54 -4.64 -6.54
CA GLU A 43 6.40 -3.48 -6.72
C GLU A 43 6.73 -3.24 -8.20
N VAL A 44 5.85 -2.46 -8.83
CA VAL A 44 6.07 -1.88 -10.15
C VAL A 44 7.12 -0.76 -10.04
N ASP A 45 8.07 -0.74 -10.96
CA ASP A 45 9.11 0.30 -10.98
C ASP A 45 8.46 1.68 -11.17
N ARG A 46 8.88 2.67 -10.36
CA ARG A 46 8.33 4.04 -10.43
C ARG A 46 8.41 4.63 -11.85
N SER A 47 9.44 4.28 -12.63
CA SER A 47 9.60 4.75 -14.01
C SER A 47 8.60 4.12 -14.97
N GLU A 48 8.20 2.87 -14.74
CA GLU A 48 7.17 2.19 -15.52
C GLU A 48 5.79 2.74 -15.17
N LEU A 49 5.51 2.91 -13.88
CA LEU A 49 4.30 3.55 -13.36
C LEU A 49 4.15 5.00 -13.85
N ALA A 50 5.26 5.75 -13.93
CA ALA A 50 5.26 7.12 -14.44
C ALA A 50 4.94 7.22 -15.93
N ARG A 51 5.21 6.18 -16.73
CA ARG A 51 4.87 6.17 -18.17
C ARG A 51 3.38 5.96 -18.40
N VAL A 52 2.73 5.15 -17.57
CA VAL A 52 1.33 4.74 -17.76
C VAL A 52 0.34 5.55 -16.92
N SER A 53 0.81 6.25 -15.89
CA SER A 53 -0.05 6.97 -14.95
C SER A 53 0.30 8.46 -14.81
N PRO A 54 -0.63 9.37 -15.16
CA PRO A 54 -0.44 10.80 -14.92
C PRO A 54 -0.39 11.15 -13.43
N ALA A 55 -0.89 10.28 -12.54
CA ALA A 55 -0.87 10.51 -11.10
C ALA A 55 0.56 10.60 -10.54
N VAL A 56 1.52 9.87 -11.11
CA VAL A 56 2.92 9.90 -10.66
C VAL A 56 3.58 11.25 -10.93
N LEU A 57 3.24 11.89 -12.05
CA LEU A 57 3.70 13.23 -12.39
C LEU A 57 3.11 14.27 -11.44
N LEU A 58 1.80 14.19 -11.18
CA LEU A 58 1.10 15.08 -10.24
C LEU A 58 1.63 14.93 -8.81
N ALA A 59 1.87 13.70 -8.36
CA ALA A 59 2.49 13.44 -7.06
C ALA A 59 3.88 14.08 -6.97
N SER A 60 4.71 13.89 -8.00
CA SER A 60 6.06 14.49 -8.04
C SER A 60 6.03 16.02 -8.06
N LEU A 61 5.01 16.63 -8.68
CA LEU A 61 4.80 18.09 -8.62
C LEU A 61 4.37 18.52 -7.22
N SER A 62 3.44 17.80 -6.61
CA SER A 62 2.97 18.05 -5.23
C SER A 62 4.13 18.00 -4.24
N GLU A 63 4.96 16.96 -4.30
CA GLU A 63 6.13 16.79 -3.42
C GLU A 63 7.06 18.02 -3.49
N ARG A 64 7.26 18.59 -4.68
CA ARG A 64 8.09 19.80 -4.85
C ARG A 64 7.42 21.04 -4.27
N LEU A 65 6.10 21.18 -4.44
CA LEU A 65 5.35 22.30 -3.86
C LEU A 65 5.35 22.22 -2.33
N ASP A 66 5.17 21.03 -1.77
CA ASP A 66 5.21 20.78 -0.33
C ASP A 66 6.59 21.07 0.25
N ALA A 67 7.67 20.67 -0.43
CA ALA A 67 9.03 21.01 0.00
C ALA A 67 9.27 22.53 0.04
N VAL A 68 8.76 23.27 -0.96
CA VAL A 68 8.84 24.72 -1.01
C VAL A 68 8.00 25.35 0.12
N ALA A 69 6.74 24.92 0.26
CA ALA A 69 5.83 25.40 1.29
C ALA A 69 6.39 25.12 2.69
N TYR A 70 6.93 23.93 2.92
CA TYR A 70 7.59 23.54 4.15
C TYR A 70 8.81 24.43 4.44
N ARG A 71 9.68 24.67 3.45
CA ARG A 71 10.83 25.56 3.65
C ARG A 71 10.43 27.00 3.96
N LEU A 72 9.35 27.50 3.35
CA LEU A 72 8.83 28.85 3.60
C LEU A 72 8.16 28.97 4.97
N THR A 73 7.46 27.92 5.41
CA THR A 73 6.66 27.92 6.64
C THR A 73 7.50 27.55 7.86
N TYR A 74 8.37 26.54 7.73
CA TYR A 74 9.12 25.90 8.81
C TYR A 74 10.64 25.99 8.63
N GLY A 75 11.15 26.22 7.42
CA GLY A 75 12.59 26.29 7.11
C GLY A 75 13.33 27.50 7.71
N ARG A 76 12.72 28.21 8.66
CA ARG A 76 13.38 29.19 9.54
C ARG A 76 13.69 28.62 10.94
N GLY A 77 13.50 27.32 11.17
CA GLY A 77 13.67 26.71 12.50
C GLY A 77 14.07 25.23 12.56
N ASP A 78 14.68 24.66 11.50
CA ASP A 78 15.18 23.28 11.56
C ASP A 78 16.58 23.20 12.19
N GLU A 79 16.62 23.31 13.52
CA GLU A 79 17.81 23.05 14.36
C GLU A 79 17.66 21.72 15.15
N ARG A 80 16.97 20.70 14.61
CA ARG A 80 16.82 19.43 15.33
C ARG A 80 17.17 18.20 14.49
N ARG A 81 18.47 17.99 14.37
CA ARG A 81 19.08 16.68 14.15
C ARG A 81 19.09 15.92 15.48
N PRO A 82 18.35 14.81 15.67
CA PRO A 82 18.69 13.85 16.71
C PRO A 82 19.85 12.97 16.23
N ASP A 83 20.78 12.68 17.16
CA ASP A 83 21.87 11.72 17.03
C ASP A 83 21.36 10.27 16.96
#